data_AF-R0N9Y1-F1
#
_entry.id   AF-R0N9Y1-F1
#
_cell.length_a   1.000
_cell.length_b   1.000
_cell.length_c   1.000
_cell.angle_alpha   90.00
_cell.angle_beta   90.00
_cell.angle_gamma   90.00
#
_symmetry.space_group_name_H-M   'P 1'
#
loop_
_entity.id
_entity.type
_entity.pdbx_description
1 polymer ?
#
loop_
_entity_poly.entity_id
_entity_poly.type
_entity_poly.pdbx_seq_one_letter_code
_entity_poly.pdbx_strand_id
1 'polypeptide(L)'
;MTVAFTLVIAIFLLAMLGTVVQAAGLVDDTVNVANEYSRYPLENYQLDFYVDNSWGWLPWNWSDGIGKQVMYGLYAITNFIWTISLYVSNATGYLVQEAYSLDFISATADSIGKNMQTLAGVSANGFSTEGFYVGFLLLLILVLGVYVAYTGLIKRETTKAIHAIMNFVLVFILSASFIAYAPDYIKKINDFSSDISNASLSLGTKIVMPHSDSQGKDSVDLIRDSLFSIQVQQPWLLLQYNSSDIESIGIDRVESLLSTSPDSNNGEDREKIVAEEIEDRSNTNLTITKTINRLGTVFFLFVFNIGISIFVFLLTGIMIFS
;
A
#
# COMPACT_ATOMS: atom_id res chain seq x y z
N MET A 1 28.42 20.94 -16.05
CA MET A 1 28.80 19.84 -16.97
C MET A 1 29.10 18.54 -16.21
N THR A 2 29.77 18.60 -15.06
CA THR A 2 30.08 17.43 -14.21
C THR A 2 28.84 16.78 -13.58
N VAL A 3 27.90 17.57 -13.06
CA VAL A 3 26.67 17.05 -12.41
C VAL A 3 25.73 16.33 -13.38
N ALA A 4 25.58 16.84 -14.60
CA ALA A 4 24.76 16.20 -15.63
C ALA A 4 25.38 14.87 -16.07
N PHE A 5 26.72 14.80 -16.14
CA PHE A 5 27.42 13.59 -16.55
C PHE A 5 27.34 12.50 -15.48
N THR A 6 27.43 12.85 -14.20
CA THR A 6 27.20 11.88 -13.10
C THR A 6 25.77 11.39 -13.04
N LEU A 7 24.78 12.25 -13.31
CA LEU A 7 23.36 11.85 -13.38
C LEU A 7 23.10 10.85 -14.52
N VAL A 8 23.67 11.10 -15.70
CA VAL A 8 23.54 10.19 -16.85
C VAL A 8 24.19 8.83 -16.56
N ILE A 9 25.36 8.81 -15.91
CA ILE A 9 26.04 7.56 -15.53
C ILE A 9 25.25 6.81 -14.44
N ALA A 10 24.66 7.52 -13.47
CA ALA A 10 23.83 6.92 -12.44
C ALA A 10 22.56 6.28 -13.03
N ILE A 11 21.89 6.97 -13.95
CA ILE A 11 20.73 6.45 -14.68
C ILE A 11 21.11 5.22 -15.51
N PHE A 12 22.27 5.26 -16.17
CA PHE A 12 22.76 4.15 -16.99
C PHE A 12 23.13 2.92 -16.15
N LEU A 13 23.72 3.12 -14.97
CA LEU A 13 24.02 2.03 -14.01
C LEU A 13 22.75 1.44 -13.40
N LEU A 14 21.74 2.27 -13.10
CA LEU A 14 20.42 1.81 -12.65
C LEU A 14 19.70 0.99 -13.74
N ALA A 15 19.80 1.39 -15.00
CA ALA A 15 19.24 0.64 -16.13
C ALA A 15 19.90 -0.72 -16.36
N MET A 16 21.18 -0.88 -16.00
CA MET A 16 21.93 -2.14 -16.13
C MET A 16 21.66 -3.14 -15.00
N LEU A 17 21.05 -2.70 -13.89
CA LEU A 17 20.69 -3.53 -12.73
C LEU A 17 19.23 -4.00 -12.73
N GLY A 18 18.40 -3.51 -13.66
CA GLY A 18 16.98 -3.80 -13.70
C GLY A 18 16.66 -5.16 -14.33
N THR A 19 16.27 -6.12 -13.50
CA THR A 19 15.22 -7.05 -13.93
C THR A 19 14.05 -6.21 -14.44
N VAL A 20 13.53 -6.53 -15.62
CA VAL A 20 12.31 -5.92 -16.12
C VAL A 20 11.17 -6.40 -15.23
N VAL A 21 11.00 -5.78 -14.06
CA VAL A 21 9.78 -5.87 -13.29
C VAL A 21 8.73 -5.23 -14.17
N GLN A 22 7.81 -6.04 -14.69
CA GLN A 22 6.71 -5.56 -15.50
C GLN A 22 5.92 -4.56 -14.66
N ALA A 23 6.10 -3.27 -14.94
CA ALA A 23 5.31 -2.17 -14.39
C ALA A 23 3.83 -2.20 -14.83
N ALA A 24 3.37 -3.34 -15.39
CA ALA A 24 2.02 -3.54 -15.88
C ALA A 24 0.97 -3.29 -14.78
N GLY A 25 1.30 -3.57 -13.51
CA GLY A 25 0.41 -3.34 -12.36
C GLY A 25 0.17 -1.87 -11.97
N LEU A 26 1.06 -0.94 -12.36
CA LEU A 26 0.91 0.49 -12.03
C LEU A 26 -0.17 1.20 -12.87
N VAL A 27 -0.46 0.66 -14.05
CA VAL A 27 -1.46 1.16 -15.01
C VAL A 27 -2.39 0.01 -15.41
N ASP A 28 -2.60 -0.94 -14.50
CA ASP A 28 -3.54 -2.03 -14.75
C ASP A 28 -4.97 -1.52 -14.59
N ASP A 29 -5.67 -1.37 -15.72
CA ASP A 29 -7.08 -0.97 -15.78
C ASP A 29 -8.03 -2.17 -15.67
N THR A 30 -7.55 -3.34 -15.25
CA THR A 30 -8.40 -4.51 -15.02
C THR A 30 -9.40 -4.21 -13.90
N VAL A 31 -10.66 -4.05 -14.27
CA VAL A 31 -11.77 -3.76 -13.36
C VAL A 31 -12.14 -5.00 -12.55
N ASN A 32 -12.07 -4.89 -11.22
CA ASN A 32 -12.50 -5.90 -10.28
C ASN A 32 -13.54 -5.30 -9.32
N VAL A 33 -14.80 -5.64 -9.56
CA VAL A 33 -15.96 -5.15 -8.78
C VAL A 33 -15.90 -5.56 -7.30
N ALA A 34 -15.07 -6.54 -6.94
CA ALA A 34 -14.86 -6.90 -5.55
C ALA A 34 -14.14 -5.78 -4.76
N ASN A 35 -13.31 -4.95 -5.41
CA ASN A 35 -12.49 -3.94 -4.75
C ASN A 35 -12.92 -2.52 -5.15
N GLU A 36 -13.08 -1.62 -4.18
CA GLU A 36 -13.54 -0.24 -4.43
C GLU A 36 -12.54 0.54 -5.29
N TYR A 37 -11.23 0.33 -5.10
CA TYR A 37 -10.19 0.98 -5.92
C TYR A 37 -10.20 0.57 -7.40
N SER A 38 -10.88 -0.53 -7.74
CA SER A 38 -10.91 -1.14 -9.07
C SER A 38 -12.34 -1.30 -9.60
N ARG A 39 -13.35 -0.78 -8.89
CA ARG A 39 -14.76 -0.88 -9.26
C ARG A 39 -15.08 -0.12 -10.56
N TYR A 40 -14.37 0.98 -10.79
CA TYR A 40 -14.46 1.78 -12.02
C TYR A 40 -13.05 2.11 -12.52
N PRO A 41 -12.87 2.26 -13.86
CA PRO A 41 -11.64 2.79 -14.43
C PRO A 41 -11.25 4.14 -13.81
N LEU A 42 -9.94 4.40 -13.69
CA LEU A 42 -9.44 5.62 -13.06
C LEU A 42 -9.91 6.89 -13.79
N GLU A 43 -10.08 6.81 -15.10
CA GLU A 43 -10.62 7.87 -15.96
C GLU A 43 -12.05 8.30 -15.59
N ASN A 44 -12.87 7.40 -15.03
CA ASN A 44 -14.24 7.71 -14.62
C ASN A 44 -14.28 8.67 -13.43
N TYR A 45 -13.17 8.79 -12.70
CA TYR A 45 -12.95 9.76 -11.63
C TYR A 45 -12.38 11.10 -12.13
N GLN A 46 -12.44 11.41 -13.42
CA GLN A 46 -12.14 12.76 -13.91
C GLN A 46 -13.11 13.81 -13.32
N LEU A 47 -12.69 15.07 -13.33
CA LEU A 47 -13.56 16.17 -12.90
C LEU A 47 -14.48 16.57 -14.03
N ASP A 48 -15.78 16.69 -13.75
CA ASP A 48 -16.73 17.14 -14.75
C ASP A 48 -16.91 18.66 -14.69
N PHE A 49 -17.18 19.23 -15.86
CA PHE A 49 -17.42 20.66 -16.04
C PHE A 49 -18.37 20.88 -17.20
N TYR A 50 -19.38 21.71 -16.98
CA TYR A 50 -20.38 22.01 -18.00
C TYR A 50 -20.61 23.51 -18.11
N VAL A 51 -20.77 23.96 -19.34
CA VAL A 51 -21.10 25.35 -19.68
C VAL A 51 -22.40 25.34 -20.45
N ASP A 52 -23.48 25.75 -19.79
CA ASP A 52 -24.75 25.95 -20.48
C ASP A 52 -24.61 27.09 -21.51
N ASN A 53 -24.80 26.73 -22.79
CA ASN A 53 -24.81 27.65 -23.92
C ASN A 53 -26.21 27.86 -24.52
N SER A 54 -27.26 27.27 -23.93
CA SER A 54 -28.65 27.34 -24.42
C SER A 54 -29.19 28.77 -24.50
N TRP A 55 -28.67 29.65 -23.65
CA TRP A 55 -29.01 31.07 -23.58
C TRP A 55 -27.98 31.96 -24.28
N GLY A 56 -27.16 31.37 -25.15
CA GLY A 56 -26.06 32.01 -25.89
C GLY A 56 -26.50 33.07 -26.89
N TRP A 57 -27.80 33.37 -27.00
CA TRP A 57 -28.37 34.43 -27.84
C TRP A 57 -28.71 35.72 -27.06
N LEU A 58 -28.62 35.71 -25.72
CA LEU A 58 -28.91 36.87 -24.88
C LEU A 58 -27.74 37.86 -24.83
N PRO A 59 -27.97 39.19 -24.96
CA PRO A 59 -26.90 40.19 -25.04
C PRO A 59 -25.92 40.20 -23.86
N TRP A 60 -26.36 39.82 -22.66
CA TRP A 60 -25.50 39.71 -21.47
C TRP A 60 -24.66 38.42 -21.42
N ASN A 61 -24.99 37.42 -22.24
CA ASN A 61 -24.21 36.19 -22.40
C ASN A 61 -23.13 36.31 -23.50
N TRP A 62 -23.15 37.39 -24.30
CA TRP A 62 -22.28 37.62 -25.46
C TRP A 62 -20.96 38.32 -25.13
N SER A 63 -20.87 39.04 -24.00
CA SER A 63 -19.64 39.75 -23.62
C SER A 63 -18.64 38.87 -22.85
N ASP A 64 -19.00 37.63 -22.53
CA ASP A 64 -18.24 36.78 -21.60
C ASP A 64 -17.51 35.60 -22.28
N GLY A 65 -17.27 35.68 -23.59
CA GLY A 65 -16.54 34.65 -24.34
C GLY A 65 -15.10 34.44 -23.86
N ILE A 66 -14.41 35.52 -23.47
CA ILE A 66 -13.07 35.45 -22.87
C ILE A 66 -13.14 34.89 -21.45
N GLY A 67 -14.15 35.28 -20.66
CA GLY A 67 -14.36 34.74 -19.31
C GLY A 67 -14.61 33.24 -19.33
N LYS A 68 -15.50 32.76 -20.22
CA LYS A 68 -15.77 31.32 -20.41
C LYS A 68 -14.53 30.54 -20.86
N GLN A 69 -13.73 31.08 -21.78
CA GLN A 69 -12.47 30.44 -22.21
C GLN A 69 -11.42 30.41 -21.10
N VAL A 70 -11.28 31.48 -20.32
CA VAL A 70 -10.38 31.52 -19.15
C VAL A 70 -10.83 30.50 -18.11
N MET A 71 -12.13 30.40 -17.84
CA MET A 71 -12.69 29.45 -16.88
C MET A 71 -12.53 28.01 -17.36
N TYR A 72 -12.73 27.74 -18.65
CA TYR A 72 -12.41 26.44 -19.24
C TYR A 72 -10.91 26.12 -19.12
N GLY A 73 -10.02 27.09 -19.36
CA GLY A 73 -8.58 26.94 -19.17
C GLY A 73 -8.19 26.62 -17.72
N LEU A 74 -8.83 27.29 -16.75
CA LEU A 74 -8.65 27.00 -15.33
C LEU A 74 -9.17 25.61 -14.96
N TYR A 75 -10.32 25.21 -15.50
CA TYR A 75 -10.82 23.85 -15.37
C TYR A 75 -9.83 22.83 -15.96
N ALA A 76 -9.28 23.06 -17.16
CA ALA A 76 -8.32 22.15 -17.76
C ALA A 76 -7.05 21.98 -16.90
N ILE A 77 -6.56 23.07 -16.31
CA ILE A 77 -5.45 23.01 -15.33
C ILE A 77 -5.86 22.23 -14.08
N THR A 78 -7.07 22.47 -13.58
CA THR A 78 -7.63 21.79 -12.42
C THR A 78 -7.71 20.29 -12.66
N ASN A 79 -8.30 19.88 -13.79
CA ASN A 79 -8.42 18.47 -14.18
C ASN A 79 -7.05 17.84 -14.40
N PHE A 80 -6.10 18.56 -15.02
CA PHE A 80 -4.73 18.07 -15.20
C PHE A 80 -4.02 17.76 -13.86
N ILE A 81 -4.09 18.68 -12.89
CA ILE A 81 -3.51 18.46 -11.55
C ILE A 81 -4.21 17.28 -10.86
N TRP A 82 -5.54 17.20 -10.98
CA TRP A 82 -6.32 16.11 -10.44
C TRP A 82 -5.95 14.76 -11.06
N THR A 83 -5.79 14.67 -12.37
CA THR A 83 -5.35 13.46 -13.08
C THR A 83 -3.99 13.00 -12.57
N ILE A 84 -3.02 13.90 -12.40
CA ILE A 84 -1.73 13.53 -11.79
C ILE A 84 -1.95 12.98 -10.38
N SER A 85 -2.82 13.62 -9.58
CA SER A 85 -3.17 13.12 -8.25
C SER A 85 -3.74 11.71 -8.28
N LEU A 86 -4.65 11.41 -9.22
CA LEU A 86 -5.23 10.08 -9.39
C LEU A 86 -4.15 9.02 -9.63
N TYR A 87 -3.22 9.28 -10.54
CA TYR A 87 -2.13 8.35 -10.84
C TYR A 87 -1.17 8.16 -9.65
N VAL A 88 -0.84 9.25 -8.93
CA VAL A 88 0.00 9.16 -7.73
C VAL A 88 -0.70 8.34 -6.64
N SER A 89 -2.00 8.54 -6.44
CA SER A 89 -2.80 7.77 -5.48
C SER A 89 -2.90 6.30 -5.88
N ASN A 90 -3.13 6.00 -7.17
CA ASN A 90 -3.13 4.60 -7.65
C ASN A 90 -1.77 3.92 -7.45
N ALA A 91 -0.67 4.61 -7.81
CA ALA A 91 0.68 4.10 -7.60
C ALA A 91 0.98 3.86 -6.11
N THR A 92 0.51 4.74 -5.23
CA THR A 92 0.64 4.59 -3.78
C THR A 92 -0.11 3.36 -3.28
N GLY A 93 -1.35 3.16 -3.72
CA GLY A 93 -2.14 1.97 -3.40
C GLY A 93 -1.48 0.68 -3.89
N TYR A 94 -0.94 0.68 -5.11
CA TYR A 94 -0.20 -0.45 -5.67
C TYR A 94 1.05 -0.78 -4.85
N LEU A 95 1.85 0.23 -4.47
CA LEU A 95 3.04 0.02 -3.64
C LEU A 95 2.71 -0.61 -2.29
N VAL A 96 1.61 -0.20 -1.66
CA VAL A 96 1.13 -0.80 -0.41
C VAL A 96 0.73 -2.24 -0.62
N GLN A 97 0.06 -2.53 -1.73
CA GLN A 97 -0.34 -3.89 -2.05
C GLN A 97 0.88 -4.82 -2.17
N GLU A 98 1.91 -4.39 -2.88
CA GLU A 98 3.15 -5.16 -2.99
C GLU A 98 3.87 -5.31 -1.64
N ALA A 99 3.95 -4.23 -0.85
CA ALA A 99 4.65 -4.22 0.44
C ALA A 99 3.99 -5.10 1.50
N TYR A 100 2.67 -5.10 1.55
CA TYR A 100 1.88 -5.84 2.54
C TYR A 100 1.43 -7.21 2.04
N SER A 101 1.68 -7.55 0.76
CA SER A 101 1.50 -8.91 0.29
C SER A 101 2.29 -9.86 1.19
N LEU A 102 1.56 -10.78 1.84
CA LEU A 102 2.07 -11.72 2.82
C LEU A 102 3.31 -12.52 2.35
N ASP A 103 3.49 -12.63 1.02
CA ASP A 103 4.59 -13.36 0.41
C ASP A 103 5.97 -12.75 0.71
N PHE A 104 6.12 -11.42 0.77
CA PHE A 104 7.44 -10.82 1.03
C PHE A 104 7.90 -11.02 2.47
N ILE A 105 7.02 -10.76 3.43
CA ILE A 105 7.34 -10.86 4.87
C ILE A 105 7.50 -12.33 5.27
N SER A 106 6.61 -13.22 4.79
CA SER A 106 6.73 -14.66 5.04
C SER A 106 7.98 -15.26 4.40
N ALA A 107 8.35 -14.87 3.18
CA ALA A 107 9.57 -15.34 2.53
C ALA A 107 10.84 -14.88 3.27
N THR A 108 10.82 -13.67 3.81
CA THR A 108 11.92 -13.13 4.62
C THR A 108 12.05 -13.87 5.95
N ALA A 109 10.93 -14.09 6.65
CA ALA A 109 10.86 -14.88 7.88
C ALA A 109 11.39 -16.32 7.68
N ASP A 110 10.95 -16.99 6.61
CA ASP A 110 11.41 -18.33 6.26
C ASP A 110 12.91 -18.35 5.92
N SER A 111 13.40 -17.32 5.24
CA SER A 111 14.82 -17.17 4.89
C SER A 111 15.69 -16.97 6.14
N ILE A 112 15.24 -16.16 7.10
CA ILE A 112 15.92 -15.98 8.40
C ILE A 112 15.96 -17.30 9.16
N GLY A 113 14.82 -18.00 9.25
CA GLY A 113 14.74 -19.30 9.93
C GLY A 113 15.66 -20.35 9.29
N LYS A 114 15.69 -20.44 7.96
CA LYS A 114 16.59 -21.35 7.23
C LYS A 114 18.06 -20.98 7.41
N ASN A 115 18.40 -19.69 7.36
CA ASN A 115 19.77 -19.24 7.63
C ASN A 115 20.22 -19.59 9.06
N MET A 116 19.35 -19.49 10.06
CA MET A 116 19.64 -19.96 11.42
C MET A 116 19.91 -21.46 11.45
N GLN A 117 19.11 -22.27 10.76
CA GLN A 117 19.32 -23.72 10.65
C GLN A 117 20.65 -24.05 9.96
N THR A 118 20.97 -23.38 8.85
CA THR A 118 22.20 -23.58 8.07
C THR A 118 23.44 -23.19 8.87
N LEU A 119 23.43 -22.02 9.52
CA LEU A 119 24.56 -21.57 10.34
C LEU A 119 24.78 -22.50 11.54
N ALA A 120 23.71 -22.87 12.24
CA ALA A 120 23.82 -23.77 13.37
C ALA A 120 24.17 -25.21 12.95
N GLY A 121 23.78 -25.63 11.75
CA GLY A 121 23.88 -27.02 11.31
C GLY A 121 22.85 -27.94 11.98
N VAL A 122 21.68 -27.40 12.31
CA VAL A 122 20.59 -28.11 12.98
C VAL A 122 19.30 -27.83 12.23
N SER A 123 18.60 -28.89 11.83
CA SER A 123 17.31 -28.81 11.13
C SER A 123 16.31 -29.80 11.73
N ALA A 124 15.04 -29.71 11.31
CA ALA A 124 14.02 -30.69 11.67
C ALA A 124 14.39 -32.13 11.25
N ASN A 125 15.22 -32.28 10.21
CA ASN A 125 15.72 -33.58 9.73
C ASN A 125 16.97 -34.07 10.47
N GLY A 126 17.43 -33.33 11.50
CA GLY A 126 18.59 -33.67 12.32
C GLY A 126 19.78 -32.74 12.12
N PHE A 127 20.94 -33.21 12.58
CA PHE A 127 22.21 -32.48 12.51
C PHE A 127 22.87 -32.64 11.14
N SER A 128 23.32 -31.53 10.54
CA SER A 128 24.15 -31.56 9.34
C SER A 128 25.63 -31.75 9.70
N THR A 129 26.40 -32.21 8.71
CA THR A 129 27.87 -32.37 8.83
C THR A 129 28.62 -31.04 8.87
N GLU A 130 27.95 -29.96 8.48
CA GLU A 130 28.47 -28.59 8.48
C GLU A 130 27.59 -27.71 9.38
N GLY A 131 28.22 -26.83 10.17
CA GLY A 131 27.53 -25.89 11.05
C GLY A 131 28.10 -25.80 12.47
N PHE A 132 27.75 -24.73 13.18
CA PHE A 132 28.32 -24.40 14.48
C PHE A 132 28.06 -25.45 15.57
N TYR A 133 26.88 -26.08 15.63
CA TYR A 133 26.54 -27.05 16.68
C TYR A 133 27.45 -28.29 16.65
N VAL A 134 27.57 -28.91 15.48
CA VAL A 134 28.40 -30.11 15.31
C VAL A 134 29.88 -29.74 15.27
N GLY A 135 30.22 -28.63 14.61
CA GLY A 135 31.60 -28.15 14.48
C GLY A 135 32.26 -27.79 15.83
N PHE A 136 31.51 -27.18 16.75
CA PHE A 136 32.02 -26.81 18.08
C PHE A 136 31.69 -27.81 19.19
N LEU A 137 30.95 -28.89 18.90
CA LEU A 137 30.55 -29.89 19.90
C LEU A 137 31.74 -30.44 20.69
N LEU A 138 32.82 -30.77 19.98
CA LEU A 138 34.04 -31.33 20.56
C LEU A 138 34.71 -30.34 21.53
N LEU A 139 34.71 -29.06 21.17
CA LEU A 139 35.24 -27.98 22.00
C LEU A 139 34.36 -27.74 23.24
N LEU A 140 33.04 -27.77 23.08
CA LEU A 140 32.09 -27.66 24.19
C LEU A 140 32.23 -28.82 25.18
N ILE A 141 32.34 -30.05 24.68
CA ILE A 141 32.58 -31.25 25.50
C ILE A 141 33.93 -31.15 26.21
N LEU A 142 34.98 -30.65 25.56
CA LEU A 142 36.29 -30.48 26.17
C LEU A 142 36.25 -29.47 27.32
N VAL A 143 35.62 -28.30 27.12
CA VAL A 143 35.47 -27.28 28.17
C VAL A 143 34.65 -27.82 29.34
N LEU A 144 33.53 -28.50 29.05
CA LEU A 144 32.71 -29.15 30.07
C LEU A 144 33.50 -30.24 30.81
N GLY A 145 34.27 -31.04 30.09
CA GLY A 145 35.10 -32.11 30.64
C GLY A 145 36.16 -31.60 31.62
N VAL A 146 36.83 -30.49 31.29
CA VAL A 146 37.78 -29.83 32.20
C VAL A 146 37.07 -29.33 33.46
N TYR A 147 35.90 -28.70 33.31
CA TYR A 147 35.10 -28.23 34.44
C TYR A 147 34.63 -29.38 35.35
N VAL A 148 34.13 -30.47 34.77
CA VAL A 148 33.68 -31.67 35.47
C VAL A 148 34.85 -32.37 36.17
N ALA A 149 36.01 -32.47 35.53
CA ALA A 149 37.20 -33.05 36.13
C ALA A 149 37.68 -32.22 37.34
N TYR A 150 37.70 -30.89 37.20
CA TYR A 150 38.07 -29.99 38.30
C TYR A 150 37.08 -30.08 39.48
N THR A 151 35.79 -29.99 39.21
CA THR A 151 34.75 -30.01 40.26
C THR A 151 34.57 -31.38 40.89
N GLY A 152 34.61 -32.45 40.09
CA GLY A 152 34.42 -33.82 40.53
C GLY A 152 35.66 -34.44 41.19
N LEU A 153 36.85 -34.28 40.63
CA LEU A 153 38.07 -34.93 41.14
C LEU A 153 38.82 -34.08 42.16
N ILE A 154 38.97 -32.77 41.90
CA ILE A 154 39.75 -31.89 42.79
C ILE A 154 38.88 -31.36 43.94
N LYS A 155 37.72 -30.77 43.65
CA LYS A 155 36.81 -30.25 44.68
C LYS A 155 35.94 -31.33 45.34
N ARG A 156 35.86 -32.54 44.77
CA ARG A 156 35.03 -33.66 45.25
C ARG A 156 33.54 -33.32 45.39
N GLU A 157 33.04 -32.37 44.60
CA GLU A 157 31.63 -31.96 44.58
C GLU A 157 30.86 -32.72 43.49
N THR A 158 30.69 -34.03 43.67
CA THR A 158 30.11 -34.94 42.67
C THR A 158 28.70 -34.52 42.22
N THR A 159 27.88 -34.03 43.13
CA THR A 159 26.52 -33.53 42.80
C THR A 159 26.56 -32.35 41.84
N LYS A 160 27.50 -31.41 42.00
CA LYS A 160 27.63 -30.25 41.10
C LYS A 160 28.17 -30.65 39.73
N ALA A 161 29.10 -31.60 39.68
CA ALA A 161 29.62 -32.14 38.44
C ALA A 161 28.50 -32.83 37.61
N ILE A 162 27.66 -33.65 38.26
CA ILE A 162 26.50 -34.28 37.63
C ILE A 162 25.49 -33.23 37.16
N HIS A 163 25.22 -32.22 37.98
CA HIS A 163 24.30 -31.15 37.63
C HIS A 163 24.78 -30.34 36.40
N ALA A 164 26.09 -30.12 36.28
CA ALA A 164 26.67 -29.44 35.12
C ALA A 164 26.52 -30.25 33.83
N ILE A 165 26.74 -31.57 33.87
CA ILE A 165 26.50 -32.46 32.72
C ILE A 165 25.01 -32.43 32.34
N MET A 166 24.13 -32.54 33.32
CA MET A 166 22.69 -32.56 33.06
C MET A 166 22.22 -31.24 32.47
N ASN A 167 22.63 -30.09 33.03
CA ASN A 167 22.31 -28.78 32.46
C ASN A 167 22.87 -28.62 31.05
N PHE A 168 24.09 -29.10 30.79
CA PHE A 168 24.65 -29.05 29.44
C PHE A 168 23.77 -29.83 28.46
N VAL A 169 23.42 -31.07 28.76
CA VAL A 169 22.58 -31.90 27.88
C VAL A 169 21.21 -31.26 27.67
N LEU A 170 20.60 -30.75 28.74
CA LEU A 170 19.28 -30.13 28.69
C LEU A 170 19.29 -28.86 27.84
N VAL A 171 20.25 -27.96 28.09
CA VAL A 171 20.43 -26.73 27.32
C VAL A 171 20.77 -27.05 25.86
N PHE A 172 21.64 -28.03 25.62
CA PHE A 172 22.05 -28.43 24.28
C PHE A 172 20.87 -28.96 23.45
N ILE A 173 20.05 -29.86 24.00
CA ILE A 173 18.87 -30.41 23.31
C ILE A 173 17.80 -29.33 23.12
N LEU A 174 17.52 -28.51 24.14
CA LEU A 174 16.53 -27.43 24.03
C LEU A 174 16.91 -26.41 22.96
N SER A 175 18.16 -25.98 22.96
CA SER A 175 18.65 -24.99 22.00
C SER A 175 18.73 -25.55 20.57
N ALA A 176 19.20 -26.80 20.40
CA ALA A 176 19.13 -27.49 19.12
C ALA A 176 17.68 -27.61 18.62
N SER A 177 16.74 -27.95 19.50
CA SER A 177 15.31 -28.04 19.16
C SER A 177 14.74 -26.68 18.76
N PHE A 178 15.09 -25.61 19.49
CA PHE A 178 14.63 -24.26 19.18
C PHE A 178 15.10 -23.82 17.78
N ILE A 179 16.36 -24.11 17.44
CA ILE A 179 16.92 -23.79 16.11
C ILE A 179 16.32 -24.68 15.02
N ALA A 180 16.14 -25.97 15.29
CA ALA A 180 15.55 -26.93 14.35
C ALA A 180 14.16 -26.50 13.87
N TYR A 181 13.37 -25.89 14.75
CA TYR A 181 12.01 -25.40 14.45
C TYR A 181 11.94 -23.87 14.35
N ALA A 182 13.08 -23.17 14.20
CA ALA A 182 13.12 -21.72 14.09
C ALA A 182 12.23 -21.17 12.95
N PRO A 183 12.21 -21.74 11.72
CA PRO A 183 11.30 -21.29 10.67
C PRO A 183 9.83 -21.33 11.11
N ASP A 184 9.38 -22.44 11.73
CA ASP A 184 8.00 -22.61 12.16
C ASP A 184 7.59 -21.62 13.26
N TYR A 185 8.49 -21.33 14.20
CA TYR A 185 8.22 -20.35 15.26
C TYR A 185 8.17 -18.93 14.73
N ILE A 186 9.13 -18.55 13.88
CA ILE A 186 9.16 -17.22 13.26
C ILE A 186 7.92 -17.04 12.38
N LYS A 187 7.53 -18.06 11.61
CA LYS A 187 6.32 -18.04 10.80
C LYS A 187 5.07 -17.85 11.64
N LYS A 188 4.89 -18.59 12.72
CA LYS A 188 3.74 -18.41 13.64
C LYS A 188 3.67 -17.01 14.25
N ILE A 189 4.82 -16.44 14.63
CA ILE A 189 4.87 -15.07 15.14
C ILE A 189 4.50 -14.06 14.05
N ASN A 190 4.97 -14.29 12.82
CA ASN A 190 4.62 -13.45 11.68
C ASN A 190 3.13 -13.54 11.33
N ASP A 191 2.56 -14.75 11.30
CA ASP A 191 1.13 -14.98 11.05
C ASP A 191 0.29 -14.26 12.11
N PHE A 192 0.65 -14.38 13.39
CA PHE A 192 -0.01 -13.66 14.47
C PHE A 192 0.11 -12.13 14.34
N SER A 193 1.29 -11.63 13.94
CA SER A 193 1.52 -10.20 13.69
C SER A 193 0.68 -9.68 12.51
N SER A 194 0.56 -10.49 11.46
CA SER A 194 -0.31 -10.22 10.32
C SER A 194 -1.77 -10.18 10.76
N ASP A 195 -2.24 -11.19 11.50
CA ASP A 195 -3.62 -11.24 12.01
C ASP A 195 -3.99 -10.02 12.85
N ILE A 196 -3.10 -9.59 13.76
CA ILE A 196 -3.32 -8.38 14.56
C ILE A 196 -3.36 -7.12 13.68
N SER A 197 -2.42 -7.00 12.74
CA SER A 197 -2.36 -5.85 11.84
C SER A 197 -3.63 -5.80 10.99
N ASN A 198 -4.05 -6.93 10.43
CA ASN A 198 -5.25 -7.13 9.65
C ASN A 198 -6.51 -6.76 10.44
N ALA A 199 -6.63 -7.22 11.68
CA ALA A 199 -7.76 -6.87 12.55
C ALA A 199 -7.79 -5.36 12.88
N SER A 200 -6.63 -4.77 13.17
CA SER A 200 -6.51 -3.33 13.47
C SER A 200 -6.85 -2.47 12.27
N LEU A 201 -6.39 -2.88 11.09
CA LEU A 201 -6.67 -2.24 9.82
C LEU A 201 -8.15 -2.38 9.44
N SER A 202 -8.72 -3.57 9.54
CA SER A 202 -10.16 -3.80 9.31
C SER A 202 -11.03 -2.87 10.19
N LEU A 203 -10.67 -2.71 11.46
CA LEU A 203 -11.33 -1.75 12.35
C LEU A 203 -11.16 -0.29 11.89
N GLY A 204 -9.94 0.11 11.50
CA GLY A 204 -9.67 1.45 10.96
C GLY A 204 -10.44 1.73 9.67
N THR A 205 -10.43 0.78 8.74
CA THR A 205 -11.18 0.80 7.49
C THR A 205 -12.68 0.93 7.76
N LYS A 206 -13.24 0.18 8.72
CA LYS A 206 -14.66 0.29 9.09
C LYS A 206 -15.05 1.65 9.68
N ILE A 207 -14.11 2.32 10.35
CA ILE A 207 -14.32 3.69 10.86
C ILE A 207 -14.34 4.70 9.71
N VAL A 208 -13.45 4.54 8.73
CA VAL A 208 -13.31 5.47 7.60
C VAL A 208 -14.34 5.18 6.49
N MET A 209 -14.71 3.92 6.30
CA MET A 209 -15.64 3.41 5.30
C MET A 209 -16.68 2.49 5.98
N PRO A 210 -17.76 3.06 6.55
CA PRO A 210 -18.77 2.30 7.29
C PRO A 210 -19.54 1.27 6.44
N HIS A 211 -19.52 1.45 5.11
CA HIS A 211 -20.35 0.75 4.13
C HIS A 211 -19.58 -0.28 3.29
N SER A 212 -18.29 -0.52 3.57
CA SER A 212 -17.55 -1.57 2.87
C SER A 212 -17.85 -2.93 3.53
N ASP A 213 -18.33 -3.88 2.71
CA ASP A 213 -18.44 -5.28 3.11
C ASP A 213 -17.03 -5.84 3.32
N SER A 214 -16.58 -5.75 4.57
CA SER A 214 -15.24 -6.13 5.04
C SER A 214 -15.13 -7.62 5.39
N GLN A 215 -16.22 -8.39 5.27
CA GLN A 215 -16.21 -9.82 5.58
C GLN A 215 -15.59 -10.63 4.44
N GLY A 216 -14.36 -11.12 4.67
CA GLY A 216 -13.68 -12.07 3.79
C GLY A 216 -12.76 -11.46 2.73
N LYS A 217 -12.58 -10.13 2.71
CA LYS A 217 -11.58 -9.46 1.86
C LYS A 217 -10.17 -9.62 2.42
N ASP A 218 -9.18 -9.76 1.55
CA ASP A 218 -7.77 -9.71 1.93
C ASP A 218 -7.48 -8.36 2.60
N SER A 219 -6.68 -8.38 3.67
CA SER A 219 -6.38 -7.18 4.44
C SER A 219 -5.60 -6.17 3.63
N VAL A 220 -4.80 -6.65 2.68
CA VAL A 220 -4.08 -5.82 1.72
C VAL A 220 -5.07 -5.03 0.84
N ASP A 221 -6.10 -5.71 0.32
CA ASP A 221 -7.17 -5.06 -0.46
C ASP A 221 -7.96 -4.05 0.39
N LEU A 222 -8.20 -4.34 1.67
CA LEU A 222 -8.85 -3.40 2.59
C LEU A 222 -8.03 -2.12 2.83
N ILE A 223 -6.68 -2.23 2.90
CA ILE A 223 -5.81 -1.05 3.02
C ILE A 223 -5.88 -0.24 1.71
N ARG A 224 -5.80 -0.91 0.55
CA ARG A 224 -5.84 -0.25 -0.75
C ARG A 224 -7.19 0.43 -0.99
N ASP A 225 -8.30 -0.23 -0.66
CA ASP A 225 -9.65 0.35 -0.66
C ASP A 225 -9.72 1.60 0.25
N SER A 226 -9.15 1.54 1.46
CA SER A 226 -9.17 2.68 2.39
C SER A 226 -8.34 3.85 1.89
N LEU A 227 -7.15 3.60 1.34
CA LEU A 227 -6.31 4.64 0.76
C LEU A 227 -7.00 5.28 -0.44
N PHE A 228 -7.61 4.47 -1.30
CA PHE A 228 -8.37 4.95 -2.44
C PHE A 228 -9.55 5.82 -2.01
N SER A 229 -10.31 5.41 -1.00
CA SER A 229 -11.43 6.21 -0.49
C SER A 229 -10.97 7.58 0.03
N ILE A 230 -9.87 7.62 0.79
CA ILE A 230 -9.33 8.87 1.38
C ILE A 230 -8.73 9.78 0.31
N GLN A 231 -7.97 9.22 -0.63
CA GLN A 231 -7.18 10.00 -1.58
C GLN A 231 -7.94 10.36 -2.87
N VAL A 232 -8.92 9.54 -3.27
CA VAL A 232 -9.62 9.64 -4.55
C VAL A 232 -11.12 9.82 -4.36
N GLN A 233 -11.82 8.84 -3.78
CA GLN A 233 -13.29 8.81 -3.78
C GLN A 233 -13.92 9.99 -3.02
N GLN A 234 -13.57 10.18 -1.75
CA GLN A 234 -14.12 11.28 -0.94
C GLN A 234 -13.73 12.66 -1.49
N PRO A 235 -12.47 12.90 -1.90
CA PRO A 235 -12.11 14.16 -2.55
C PRO A 235 -12.84 14.39 -3.89
N TRP A 236 -13.04 13.35 -4.70
CA TRP A 236 -13.79 13.46 -5.95
C TRP A 236 -15.26 13.83 -5.69
N LEU A 237 -15.91 13.17 -4.73
CA LEU A 237 -17.26 13.53 -4.30
C LEU A 237 -17.34 14.99 -3.85
N LEU A 238 -16.38 15.44 -3.06
CA LEU A 238 -16.29 16.84 -2.62
C LEU A 238 -16.14 17.79 -3.81
N LEU A 239 -15.31 17.45 -4.80
CA LEU A 239 -15.07 18.27 -5.97
C LEU A 239 -16.23 18.30 -6.96
N GLN A 240 -17.11 17.29 -6.96
CA GLN A 240 -18.22 17.16 -7.90
C GLN A 240 -19.55 17.59 -7.30
N TYR A 241 -19.80 17.26 -6.03
CA TYR A 241 -21.08 17.46 -5.35
C TYR A 241 -20.97 18.38 -4.12
N ASN A 242 -19.77 18.87 -3.78
CA ASN A 242 -19.53 19.71 -2.61
C ASN A 242 -19.90 19.01 -1.28
N SER A 243 -19.90 17.68 -1.28
CA SER A 243 -20.07 16.80 -0.12
C SER A 243 -19.16 15.58 -0.31
N SER A 244 -18.58 15.05 0.76
CA SER A 244 -17.79 13.81 0.74
C SER A 244 -18.61 12.57 1.11
N ASP A 245 -19.88 12.76 1.48
CA ASP A 245 -20.75 11.68 1.96
C ASP A 245 -21.70 11.22 0.84
N ILE A 246 -21.44 10.02 0.34
CA ILE A 246 -22.21 9.40 -0.75
C ILE A 246 -23.68 9.19 -0.40
N GLU A 247 -24.03 8.99 0.88
CA GLU A 247 -25.42 8.80 1.30
C GLU A 247 -26.20 10.11 1.22
N SER A 248 -25.57 11.21 1.66
CA SER A 248 -26.14 12.55 1.56
C SER A 248 -26.38 12.97 0.10
N ILE A 249 -25.52 12.52 -0.81
CA ILE A 249 -25.64 12.80 -2.24
C ILE A 249 -26.68 11.89 -2.89
N GLY A 250 -26.68 10.61 -2.53
CA GLY A 250 -27.50 9.55 -3.15
C GLY A 250 -26.63 8.62 -3.98
N ILE A 251 -26.58 7.35 -3.56
CA ILE A 251 -25.72 6.31 -4.16
C ILE A 251 -26.00 6.17 -5.66
N ASP A 252 -27.27 6.02 -6.05
CA ASP A 252 -27.67 5.88 -7.46
C ASP A 252 -27.23 7.06 -8.33
N ARG A 253 -27.20 8.27 -7.77
CA ARG A 253 -26.76 9.48 -8.49
C ARG A 253 -25.27 9.44 -8.78
N VAL A 254 -24.48 9.11 -7.77
CA VAL A 254 -23.02 8.96 -7.89
C VAL A 254 -22.67 7.81 -8.82
N GLU A 255 -23.36 6.68 -8.68
CA GLU A 255 -23.15 5.48 -9.50
C GLU A 255 -23.53 5.71 -10.96
N SER A 256 -24.60 6.48 -11.26
CA SER A 256 -24.95 6.84 -12.65
C SER A 256 -23.83 7.59 -13.36
N LEU A 257 -23.17 8.52 -12.66
CA LEU A 257 -22.05 9.28 -13.22
C LEU A 257 -20.78 8.42 -13.30
N LEU A 258 -20.41 7.70 -12.24
CA LEU A 258 -19.19 6.87 -12.22
C LEU A 258 -19.26 5.69 -13.18
N SER A 259 -20.44 5.14 -13.45
CA SER A 259 -20.62 4.02 -14.39
C SER A 259 -20.57 4.46 -15.86
N THR A 260 -20.76 5.76 -16.14
CA THR A 260 -20.75 6.29 -17.50
C THR A 260 -19.34 6.73 -17.90
N SER A 261 -18.75 6.03 -18.86
CA SER A 261 -17.40 6.32 -19.35
C SER A 261 -17.32 7.74 -19.94
N PRO A 262 -16.22 8.47 -19.66
CA PRO A 262 -16.01 9.81 -20.20
C PRO A 262 -15.71 9.83 -21.70
N ASP A 263 -15.24 8.72 -22.27
CA ASP A 263 -14.82 8.63 -23.68
C ASP A 263 -15.84 7.93 -24.58
N SER A 264 -16.69 7.08 -24.00
CA SER A 264 -17.78 6.42 -24.73
C SER A 264 -18.73 7.45 -25.34
N ASN A 265 -19.14 7.24 -26.59
CA ASN A 265 -19.99 8.16 -27.34
C ASN A 265 -19.48 9.62 -27.34
N ASN A 266 -18.15 9.82 -27.38
CA ASN A 266 -17.48 11.13 -27.27
C ASN A 266 -17.86 11.91 -26.00
N GLY A 267 -18.24 11.22 -24.92
CA GLY A 267 -18.64 11.81 -23.66
C GLY A 267 -20.06 12.38 -23.64
N GLU A 268 -20.84 12.27 -24.72
CA GLU A 268 -22.19 12.86 -24.81
C GLU A 268 -23.15 12.31 -23.74
N ASP A 269 -23.04 11.01 -23.43
CA ASP A 269 -23.89 10.37 -22.42
C ASP A 269 -23.56 10.88 -21.01
N ARG A 270 -22.28 11.10 -20.72
CA ARG A 270 -21.82 11.67 -19.45
C ARG A 270 -22.18 13.14 -19.34
N GLU A 271 -22.08 13.89 -20.43
CA GLU A 271 -22.46 15.31 -20.50
C GLU A 271 -23.95 15.51 -20.20
N LYS A 272 -24.83 14.63 -20.69
CA LYS A 272 -26.27 14.65 -20.36
C LYS A 272 -26.51 14.50 -18.86
N ILE A 273 -25.86 13.53 -18.21
CA ILE A 273 -25.98 13.32 -16.76
C ILE A 273 -25.50 14.55 -15.99
N VAL A 274 -24.38 15.16 -16.42
CA VAL A 274 -23.84 16.37 -15.80
C VAL A 274 -24.78 17.58 -16.00
N ALA A 275 -25.39 17.72 -17.18
CA ALA A 275 -26.36 18.77 -17.45
C ALA A 275 -27.63 18.61 -16.58
N GLU A 276 -28.20 17.40 -16.51
CA GLU A 276 -29.33 17.07 -15.63
C GLU A 276 -28.99 17.34 -14.15
N GLU A 277 -27.78 17.01 -13.70
CA GLU A 277 -27.31 17.27 -12.34
C GLU A 277 -27.22 18.77 -12.02
N ILE A 278 -26.90 19.62 -13.00
CA ILE A 278 -26.89 21.08 -12.82
C ILE A 278 -28.31 21.64 -12.85
N GLU A 279 -29.14 21.22 -13.82
CA GLU A 279 -30.46 21.78 -14.07
C GLU A 279 -31.51 21.30 -13.06
N ASP A 280 -31.63 19.99 -12.87
CA ASP A 280 -32.68 19.39 -12.03
C ASP A 280 -32.29 19.34 -10.56
N ARG A 281 -30.98 19.25 -10.26
CA ARG A 281 -30.46 19.12 -8.89
C ARG A 281 -29.75 20.37 -8.38
N SER A 282 -29.67 21.43 -9.19
CA SER A 282 -29.06 22.72 -8.82
C SER A 282 -27.61 22.59 -8.32
N ASN A 283 -26.86 21.63 -8.84
CA ASN A 283 -25.46 21.43 -8.46
C ASN A 283 -24.56 22.49 -9.12
N THR A 284 -24.38 23.61 -8.43
CA THR A 284 -23.52 24.71 -8.93
C THR A 284 -22.03 24.37 -8.96
N ASN A 285 -21.59 23.26 -8.37
CA ASN A 285 -20.17 22.90 -8.26
C ASN A 285 -19.55 22.54 -9.62
N LEU A 286 -20.37 22.04 -10.55
CA LEU A 286 -19.94 21.66 -11.90
C LEU A 286 -19.95 22.84 -12.89
N THR A 287 -20.33 24.03 -12.43
CA THR A 287 -20.46 25.26 -13.24
C THR A 287 -19.23 26.16 -13.17
N ILE A 288 -19.18 27.13 -14.09
CA ILE A 288 -18.15 28.18 -14.17
C ILE A 288 -17.91 28.90 -12.83
N THR A 289 -18.94 29.10 -12.02
CA THR A 289 -18.86 29.93 -10.81
C THR A 289 -17.96 29.33 -9.71
N LYS A 290 -17.74 28.01 -9.73
CA LYS A 290 -16.97 27.29 -8.71
C LYS A 290 -15.59 26.86 -9.19
N THR A 291 -15.22 27.10 -10.44
CA THR A 291 -13.95 26.65 -11.04
C THR A 291 -12.72 27.10 -10.25
N ILE A 292 -12.65 28.36 -9.82
CA ILE A 292 -11.51 28.87 -9.04
C ILE A 292 -11.40 28.19 -7.67
N ASN A 293 -12.53 27.99 -6.99
CA ASN A 293 -12.55 27.31 -5.69
C ASN A 293 -12.13 25.84 -5.85
N ARG A 294 -12.63 25.15 -6.89
CA ARG A 294 -12.24 23.77 -7.21
C ARG A 294 -10.76 23.66 -7.51
N LEU A 295 -10.17 24.60 -8.25
CA LEU A 295 -8.72 24.65 -8.47
C LEU A 295 -7.94 24.71 -7.15
N GLY A 296 -8.34 25.61 -6.24
CA GLY A 296 -7.72 25.74 -4.93
C GLY A 296 -7.83 24.46 -4.10
N THR A 297 -9.01 23.83 -4.10
CA THR A 297 -9.24 22.56 -3.40
C THR A 297 -8.42 21.42 -4.01
N VAL A 298 -8.39 21.28 -5.34
CA VAL A 298 -7.57 20.26 -6.04
C VAL A 298 -6.09 20.44 -5.72
N PHE A 299 -5.60 21.67 -5.72
CA PHE A 299 -4.20 21.93 -5.37
C PHE A 299 -3.88 21.48 -3.93
N PHE A 300 -4.76 21.78 -2.98
CA PHE A 300 -4.59 21.33 -1.59
C PHE A 300 -4.63 19.79 -1.47
N LEU A 301 -5.61 19.15 -2.12
CA LEU A 301 -5.74 17.70 -2.17
C LEU A 301 -4.53 17.04 -2.82
N PHE A 302 -3.98 17.64 -3.88
CA PHE A 302 -2.76 17.15 -4.52
C PHE A 302 -1.57 17.16 -3.56
N VAL A 303 -1.34 18.27 -2.83
CA VAL A 303 -0.27 18.34 -1.82
C VAL A 303 -0.49 17.33 -0.70
N PHE A 304 -1.74 17.18 -0.24
CA PHE A 304 -2.10 16.20 0.77
C PHE A 304 -1.83 14.76 0.32
N ASN A 305 -2.24 14.42 -0.91
CA ASN A 305 -2.02 13.11 -1.51
C ASN A 305 -0.53 12.82 -1.70
N ILE A 306 0.28 13.80 -2.11
CA ILE A 306 1.74 13.67 -2.17
C ILE A 306 2.32 13.42 -0.76
N GLY A 307 1.83 14.11 0.26
CA GLY A 307 2.24 13.90 1.65
C GLY A 307 1.99 12.47 2.13
N ILE A 308 0.79 11.94 1.90
CA ILE A 308 0.46 10.53 2.20
C ILE A 308 1.36 9.58 1.40
N SER A 309 1.54 9.84 0.10
CA SER A 309 2.35 9.01 -0.79
C SER A 309 3.80 8.90 -0.32
N ILE A 310 4.40 10.01 0.10
CA ILE A 310 5.76 10.03 0.68
C ILE A 310 5.80 9.20 1.96
N PHE A 311 4.82 9.35 2.86
CA PHE A 311 4.77 8.60 4.12
C PHE A 311 4.66 7.09 3.88
N VAL A 312 3.78 6.68 2.96
CA VAL A 312 3.60 5.29 2.54
C VAL A 312 4.88 4.72 1.91
N PHE A 313 5.53 5.50 1.04
CA PHE A 313 6.79 5.07 0.41
C PHE A 313 7.90 4.87 1.44
N LEU A 314 8.00 5.76 2.44
CA LEU A 314 8.96 5.61 3.54
C LEU A 314 8.67 4.37 4.38
N LEU A 315 7.40 4.12 4.72
CA LEU A 315 7.00 2.95 5.52
C LEU A 315 7.31 1.65 4.78
N THR A 316 6.94 1.59 3.49
CA THR A 316 7.25 0.47 2.60
C THR A 316 8.76 0.26 2.47
N GLY A 317 9.53 1.34 2.28
CA GLY A 317 10.98 1.29 2.22
C GLY A 317 11.60 0.70 3.49
N ILE A 318 11.13 1.12 4.67
CA ILE A 318 11.59 0.55 5.94
C ILE A 318 11.27 -0.94 6.03
N MET A 319 10.09 -1.38 5.59
CA MET A 319 9.72 -2.80 5.59
C MET A 319 10.59 -3.64 4.64
N ILE A 320 10.96 -3.12 3.47
CA ILE A 320 11.78 -3.84 2.49
C ILE A 320 13.25 -3.92 2.92
N PHE A 321 13.76 -2.89 3.61
CA PHE A 321 15.16 -2.82 4.05
C PHE A 321 15.39 -3.30 5.50
N SER A 322 14.33 -3.74 6.20
CA SER A 322 14.39 -4.37 7.53
C SER A 322 14.49 -5.89 7.44
#